data_AF-A0A098BWG4-F1
#
_entry.id   AF-A0A098BWG4-F1
#
_cell.length_a   1.000
_cell.length_b   1.000
_cell.length_c   1.000
_cell.angle_alpha   90.00
_cell.angle_beta   90.00
_cell.angle_gamma   90.00
#
_symmetry.space_group_name_H-M   'P 1'
#
loop_
_entity.id
_entity.type
_entity.pdbx_description
1 polymer ?
#
loop_
_entity_poly.entity_id
_entity_poly.type
_entity_poly.pdbx_seq_one_letter_code
_entity_poly.pdbx_strand_id
1 'polypeptide(L)'
;MSPASLDPLDVAGRVVQLLETGRRESTYKLATVMALVDICVENTPAPDGSLAVPIDEITHRIVAYYWQQVRPFQQHGPLAQVKRGRSMPDRIAEARNDLIREGLRTAEAARAASHPSYQALVRSLRKTVAQYPLTHLQTVLDTRIRDDFLFDASAFRKKMTVADVNRVAMIVLRPGVPEGLRRTSTLLRAFVRSLWAQDVIALNRAELDAEDLDGFLFGADRVALRALVDPLRDLQGDRCFYCATRMRDDVQIDHVVPWSLVPIDGVANLVAADTRCNLDKSASVPVRMHIRRALDRAHLDDVAAATKMPVLFRRTASAAEGMYGSLPVGSLLWRQVQDYELHTG
;
A
#
# COMPACT_ATOMS: atom_id res chain seq x y z
N MET A 1 29.46 13.64 -16.22
CA MET A 1 29.20 13.67 -14.77
C MET A 1 27.83 13.06 -14.56
N SER A 2 27.74 11.86 -13.96
CA SER A 2 26.44 11.36 -13.50
C SER A 2 25.88 12.40 -12.53
N PRO A 3 24.61 12.82 -12.65
CA PRO A 3 24.01 13.71 -11.67
C PRO A 3 24.21 13.09 -10.28
N ALA A 4 24.72 13.87 -9.32
CA ALA A 4 24.89 13.40 -7.95
C ALA A 4 23.55 12.82 -7.49
N SER A 5 23.55 11.54 -7.11
CA SER A 5 22.36 10.88 -6.57
C SER A 5 21.92 11.66 -5.35
N LEU A 6 20.66 12.12 -5.33
CA LEU A 6 20.09 12.79 -4.16
C LEU A 6 20.22 11.85 -2.94
N ASP A 7 20.66 12.40 -1.81
CA ASP A 7 20.68 11.66 -0.55
C ASP A 7 19.26 11.17 -0.23
N PRO A 8 19.06 9.90 0.18
CA PRO A 8 17.77 9.40 0.60
C PRO A 8 17.02 10.28 1.61
N LEU A 9 17.73 10.90 2.55
CA LEU A 9 17.14 11.82 3.54
C LEU A 9 16.73 13.14 2.90
N ASP A 10 17.47 13.65 1.92
CA ASP A 10 17.09 14.85 1.17
C ASP A 10 15.80 14.61 0.37
N VAL A 11 15.68 13.44 -0.27
CA VAL A 11 14.44 13.05 -0.97
C VAL A 11 13.26 13.05 0.00
N ALA A 12 13.41 12.42 1.16
CA ALA A 12 12.35 12.37 2.18
C ALA A 12 12.01 13.76 2.72
N GLY A 13 13.01 14.59 3.05
CA GLY A 13 12.82 15.95 3.53
C GLY A 13 12.04 16.82 2.54
N ARG A 14 12.34 16.69 1.24
CA ARG A 14 11.60 17.40 0.18
C ARG A 14 10.17 16.90 0.01
N VAL A 15 9.93 15.59 0.16
CA VAL A 15 8.57 15.02 0.16
C VAL A 15 7.77 15.53 1.37
N VAL A 16 8.36 15.54 2.57
CA VAL A 16 7.75 16.11 3.77
C VAL A 16 7.37 17.57 3.54
N GLN A 17 8.30 18.38 3.04
CA GLN A 17 8.05 19.79 2.72
C GLN A 17 6.89 19.97 1.72
N LEU A 18 6.83 19.15 0.66
CA LEU A 18 5.73 19.18 -0.32
C LEU A 18 4.36 18.89 0.32
N LEU A 19 4.33 17.97 1.28
CA LEU A 19 3.10 17.57 1.94
C LEU A 19 2.64 18.60 2.98
N GLU A 20 3.55 19.20 3.74
CA GLU A 20 3.23 20.21 4.76
C GLU A 20 2.83 21.55 4.15
N THR A 21 3.58 22.02 3.16
CA THR A 21 3.36 23.35 2.55
C THR A 21 2.30 23.36 1.45
N GLY A 22 2.00 22.20 0.86
CA GLY A 22 1.03 22.08 -0.21
C GLY A 22 -0.40 22.15 0.28
N ARG A 23 -1.25 22.93 -0.40
CA ARG A 23 -2.71 22.93 -0.14
C ARG A 23 -3.31 21.54 -0.30
N ARG A 24 -3.97 21.03 0.74
CA ARG A 24 -4.72 19.77 0.71
C ARG A 24 -6.22 20.05 0.83
N GLU A 25 -6.93 19.96 -0.30
CA GLU A 25 -8.41 20.01 -0.33
C GLU A 25 -9.05 18.61 -0.33
N SER A 26 -8.22 17.60 -0.51
CA SER A 26 -8.54 16.18 -0.48
C SER A 26 -7.32 15.39 -0.03
N THR A 27 -7.52 14.14 0.36
CA THR A 27 -6.45 13.22 0.73
C THR A 27 -5.71 12.61 -0.47
N TYR A 28 -6.04 13.01 -1.70
CA TYR A 28 -5.49 12.43 -2.93
C TYR A 28 -3.98 12.60 -3.07
N LYS A 29 -3.44 13.73 -2.59
CA LYS A 29 -1.99 13.98 -2.58
C LYS A 29 -1.28 12.95 -1.69
N LEU A 30 -1.83 12.69 -0.50
CA LEU A 30 -1.33 11.71 0.45
C LEU A 30 -1.41 10.29 -0.11
N ALA A 31 -2.57 9.93 -0.70
CA ALA A 31 -2.74 8.64 -1.38
C ALA A 31 -1.74 8.41 -2.52
N THR A 32 -1.41 9.48 -3.26
CA THR A 32 -0.44 9.41 -4.37
C THR A 32 0.99 9.25 -3.86
N VAL A 33 1.40 10.00 -2.83
CA VAL A 33 2.73 9.80 -2.22
C VAL A 33 2.87 8.41 -1.62
N MET A 34 1.84 7.94 -0.89
CA MET A 34 1.81 6.58 -0.34
C MET A 34 1.99 5.52 -1.45
N ALA A 35 1.27 5.69 -2.58
CA ALA A 35 1.40 4.80 -3.73
C ALA A 35 2.82 4.79 -4.30
N LEU A 36 3.46 5.95 -4.44
CA LEU A 36 4.84 6.03 -4.94
C LEU A 36 5.84 5.37 -3.99
N VAL A 37 5.68 5.55 -2.68
CA VAL A 37 6.51 4.88 -1.67
C VAL A 37 6.37 3.36 -1.82
N ASP A 38 5.16 2.83 -1.83
CA ASP A 38 4.93 1.38 -1.91
C ASP A 38 5.42 0.79 -3.23
N ILE A 39 5.25 1.52 -4.34
CA ILE A 39 5.76 1.11 -5.65
C ILE A 39 7.30 1.07 -5.64
N CYS A 40 7.98 2.03 -5.00
CA CYS A 40 9.44 2.04 -4.92
C CYS A 40 10.01 0.92 -4.04
N VAL A 41 9.27 0.51 -3.01
CA VAL A 41 9.61 -0.68 -2.22
C VAL A 41 9.46 -1.94 -3.06
N GLU A 42 8.40 -2.05 -3.86
CA GLU A 42 8.10 -3.26 -4.63
C GLU A 42 8.79 -3.37 -6.00
N ASN A 43 9.57 -2.37 -6.43
CA ASN A 43 10.17 -2.36 -7.77
C ASN A 43 11.63 -1.93 -7.73
N THR A 44 12.45 -2.58 -8.55
CA THR A 44 13.86 -2.21 -8.76
C THR A 44 13.96 -1.11 -9.81
N PRO A 45 14.75 -0.04 -9.58
CA PRO A 45 14.96 1.01 -10.57
C PRO A 45 15.76 0.48 -11.76
N ALA A 46 15.71 1.21 -12.88
CA ALA A 46 16.60 0.98 -14.01
C ALA A 46 18.07 1.25 -13.64
N PRO A 47 19.05 0.81 -14.44
CA PRO A 47 20.48 1.03 -14.15
C PRO A 47 20.89 2.50 -13.98
N ASP A 48 20.14 3.44 -14.55
CA ASP A 48 20.35 4.88 -14.39
C ASP A 48 19.73 5.45 -13.09
N GLY A 49 19.11 4.60 -12.28
CA GLY A 49 18.45 4.96 -11.02
C GLY A 49 17.02 5.48 -11.19
N SER A 50 16.51 5.60 -12.42
CA SER A 50 15.13 6.02 -12.68
C SER A 50 14.13 4.88 -12.47
N LEU A 51 12.86 5.20 -12.26
CA LEU A 51 11.79 4.18 -12.19
C LEU A 51 10.57 4.63 -12.99
N ALA A 52 10.22 3.87 -14.01
CA ALA A 52 9.03 4.10 -14.80
C ALA A 52 7.80 3.53 -14.07
N VAL A 53 6.81 4.38 -13.77
CA VAL A 53 5.64 4.02 -12.97
C VAL A 53 4.35 4.26 -13.77
N PRO A 54 3.64 3.20 -14.19
CA PRO A 54 2.35 3.33 -14.87
C PRO A 54 1.31 4.09 -14.04
N ILE A 55 0.57 4.99 -14.67
CA ILE A 55 -0.52 5.73 -14.00
C ILE A 55 -1.60 4.75 -13.50
N ASP A 56 -1.82 3.67 -14.23
CA ASP A 56 -2.75 2.62 -13.83
C ASP A 56 -2.31 1.93 -12.53
N GLU A 57 -1.01 1.70 -12.34
CA GLU A 57 -0.49 1.11 -11.10
C GLU A 57 -0.69 2.06 -9.90
N ILE A 58 -0.39 3.36 -10.05
CA ILE A 58 -0.69 4.37 -9.03
C ILE A 58 -2.19 4.36 -8.70
N THR A 59 -3.04 4.24 -9.72
CA THR A 59 -4.50 4.20 -9.56
C THR A 59 -4.95 2.95 -8.81
N HIS A 60 -4.37 1.77 -9.09
CA HIS A 60 -4.66 0.54 -8.35
C HIS A 60 -4.33 0.67 -6.87
N ARG A 61 -3.17 1.25 -6.52
CA ARG A 61 -2.79 1.52 -5.11
C ARG A 61 -3.79 2.43 -4.42
N ILE A 62 -4.14 3.53 -5.06
CA ILE A 62 -5.13 4.50 -4.54
C ILE A 62 -6.48 3.82 -4.31
N VAL A 63 -6.95 2.99 -5.25
CA VAL A 63 -8.19 2.23 -5.09
C VAL A 63 -8.09 1.29 -3.90
N ALA A 64 -6.99 0.56 -3.74
CA ALA A 64 -6.78 -0.36 -2.63
C ALA A 64 -6.80 0.34 -1.27
N TYR A 65 -6.17 1.51 -1.13
CA TYR A 65 -6.20 2.28 0.12
C TYR A 65 -7.62 2.73 0.46
N TYR A 66 -8.32 3.37 -0.48
CA TYR A 66 -9.67 3.86 -0.23
C TYR A 66 -10.71 2.74 -0.10
N TRP A 67 -10.44 1.54 -0.63
CA TRP A 67 -11.36 0.40 -0.57
C TRP A 67 -11.84 0.08 0.84
N GLN A 68 -10.97 0.24 1.83
CA GLN A 68 -11.29 0.06 3.24
C GLN A 68 -11.90 1.31 3.88
N GLN A 69 -11.48 2.49 3.42
CA GLN A 69 -11.87 3.79 3.98
C GLN A 69 -13.29 4.23 3.58
N VAL A 70 -13.87 3.62 2.55
CA VAL A 70 -15.25 3.91 2.09
C VAL A 70 -16.33 3.14 2.85
N ARG A 71 -15.95 2.30 3.81
CA ARG A 71 -16.89 1.61 4.70
C ARG A 71 -17.54 2.63 5.66
N PRO A 72 -18.72 2.34 6.20
CA PRO A 72 -19.24 3.11 7.32
C PRO A 72 -18.28 3.11 8.50
N PHE A 73 -17.99 4.28 9.07
CA PHE A 73 -17.25 4.43 10.31
C PHE A 73 -18.24 4.59 11.46
N GLN A 74 -18.41 3.52 12.24
CA GLN A 74 -19.35 3.48 13.36
C GLN A 74 -20.74 4.02 12.93
N GLN A 75 -21.27 5.00 13.66
CA GLN A 75 -22.53 5.69 13.37
C GLN A 75 -22.42 6.82 12.33
N HIS A 76 -21.20 7.19 11.92
CA HIS A 76 -20.93 8.38 11.09
C HIS A 76 -21.07 8.13 9.58
N GLY A 77 -21.36 6.89 9.15
CA GLY A 77 -21.36 6.52 7.73
C GLY A 77 -19.95 6.63 7.11
N PRO A 78 -19.82 6.60 5.77
CA PRO A 78 -18.52 6.78 5.11
C PRO A 78 -17.92 8.16 5.39
N LEU A 79 -16.65 8.21 5.79
CA LEU A 79 -15.97 9.46 6.09
C LEU A 79 -15.59 10.23 4.82
N ALA A 80 -15.82 11.54 4.83
CA ALA A 80 -15.43 12.45 3.76
C ALA A 80 -13.90 12.53 3.62
N GLN A 81 -13.44 12.50 2.37
CA GLN A 81 -12.01 12.53 1.99
C GLN A 81 -11.68 13.74 1.10
N VAL A 82 -12.67 14.59 0.82
CA VAL A 82 -12.58 15.83 0.06
C VAL A 82 -13.51 16.86 0.68
N LYS A 83 -13.16 18.16 0.58
CA LYS A 83 -13.98 19.24 1.14
C LYS A 83 -15.38 19.33 0.52
N ARG A 84 -15.52 19.11 -0.80
CA ARG A 84 -16.80 19.27 -1.54
C ARG A 84 -16.81 18.40 -2.80
N GLY A 85 -18.02 17.95 -3.17
CA GLY A 85 -18.30 17.29 -4.45
C GLY A 85 -17.99 15.80 -4.47
N ARG A 86 -18.42 15.16 -5.56
CA ARG A 86 -18.22 13.71 -5.77
C ARG A 86 -16.73 13.40 -5.91
N SER A 87 -16.29 12.41 -5.15
CA SER A 87 -14.88 12.09 -4.90
C SER A 87 -14.46 10.76 -5.52
N MET A 88 -13.15 10.47 -5.54
CA MET A 88 -12.65 9.15 -5.90
C MET A 88 -13.19 8.09 -4.92
N PRO A 89 -13.19 8.30 -3.59
CA PRO A 89 -13.83 7.42 -2.62
C PRO A 89 -15.29 7.10 -2.91
N ASP A 90 -16.13 8.07 -3.28
CA ASP A 90 -17.56 7.79 -3.57
C ASP A 90 -17.71 6.78 -4.71
N ARG A 91 -16.92 6.97 -5.77
CA ARG A 91 -16.92 6.09 -6.94
C ARG A 91 -16.35 4.70 -6.62
N ILE A 92 -15.39 4.63 -5.70
CA ILE A 92 -14.86 3.37 -5.19
C ILE A 92 -15.91 2.66 -4.34
N ALA A 93 -16.66 3.39 -3.50
CA ALA A 93 -17.73 2.84 -2.68
C ALA A 93 -18.83 2.18 -3.53
N GLU A 94 -19.27 2.86 -4.59
CA GLU A 94 -20.26 2.33 -5.55
C GLU A 94 -19.79 1.00 -6.15
N ALA A 95 -18.60 0.97 -6.75
CA ALA A 95 -18.06 -0.24 -7.36
C ALA A 95 -17.82 -1.36 -6.33
N ARG A 96 -17.35 -1.01 -5.13
CA ARG A 96 -17.12 -1.95 -4.02
C ARG A 96 -18.41 -2.65 -3.61
N ASN A 97 -19.53 -1.92 -3.51
CA ASN A 97 -20.81 -2.50 -3.10
C ASN A 97 -21.31 -3.56 -4.09
N ASP A 98 -21.03 -3.38 -5.38
CA ASP A 98 -21.34 -4.39 -6.41
C ASP A 98 -20.40 -5.60 -6.28
N LEU A 99 -19.08 -5.35 -6.21
CA LEU A 99 -18.06 -6.38 -6.20
C LEU A 99 -18.13 -7.28 -4.95
N ILE A 100 -18.50 -6.74 -3.79
CA ILE A 100 -18.68 -7.52 -2.56
C ILE A 100 -19.84 -8.50 -2.67
N ARG A 101 -20.92 -8.14 -3.40
CA ARG A 101 -22.05 -9.07 -3.64
C ARG A 101 -21.62 -10.29 -4.45
N GLU A 102 -20.56 -10.15 -5.24
CA GLU A 102 -19.93 -11.23 -6.01
C GLU A 102 -18.82 -11.97 -5.22
N GLY A 103 -18.64 -11.62 -3.94
CA GLY A 103 -17.63 -12.21 -3.06
C GLY A 103 -16.22 -11.64 -3.23
N LEU A 104 -16.03 -10.59 -4.03
CA LEU A 104 -14.75 -9.92 -4.22
C LEU A 104 -14.57 -8.85 -3.14
N ARG A 105 -14.04 -9.26 -1.98
CA ARG A 105 -13.98 -8.42 -0.77
C ARG A 105 -12.86 -7.38 -0.78
N THR A 106 -11.80 -7.59 -1.56
CA THR A 106 -10.65 -6.66 -1.64
C THR A 106 -10.50 -6.10 -3.06
N ALA A 107 -9.89 -4.92 -3.17
CA ALA A 107 -9.55 -4.33 -4.46
C ALA A 107 -8.63 -5.25 -5.29
N GLU A 108 -7.70 -5.95 -4.64
CA GLU A 108 -6.77 -6.87 -5.30
C GLU A 108 -7.47 -8.14 -5.81
N ALA A 109 -8.48 -8.65 -5.09
CA ALA A 109 -9.32 -9.73 -5.59
C ALA A 109 -10.06 -9.31 -6.86
N ALA A 110 -10.68 -8.12 -6.86
CA ALA A 110 -11.37 -7.58 -8.02
C ALA A 110 -10.42 -7.30 -9.21
N ARG A 111 -9.19 -6.86 -8.91
CA ARG A 111 -8.12 -6.69 -9.90
C ARG A 111 -7.70 -8.02 -10.51
N ALA A 112 -7.40 -9.02 -9.69
CA ALA A 112 -6.95 -10.34 -10.15
C ALA A 112 -8.01 -11.05 -10.99
N ALA A 113 -9.29 -10.91 -10.62
CA ALA A 113 -10.42 -11.42 -11.38
C ALA A 113 -10.65 -10.66 -12.72
N SER A 114 -9.89 -9.60 -13.00
CA SER A 114 -10.09 -8.73 -14.17
C SER A 114 -11.53 -8.24 -14.31
N HIS A 115 -12.20 -7.97 -13.18
CA HIS A 115 -13.64 -7.72 -13.18
C HIS A 115 -13.98 -6.46 -13.98
N PRO A 116 -14.98 -6.48 -14.91
CA PRO A 116 -15.29 -5.34 -15.77
C PRO A 116 -15.58 -4.04 -15.02
N SER A 117 -16.36 -4.10 -13.94
CA SER A 117 -16.67 -2.93 -13.09
C SER A 117 -15.42 -2.33 -12.44
N TYR A 118 -14.46 -3.18 -12.03
CA TYR A 118 -13.20 -2.72 -11.46
C TYR A 118 -12.31 -2.07 -12.54
N GLN A 119 -12.23 -2.67 -13.74
CA GLN A 119 -11.50 -2.08 -14.85
C GLN A 119 -12.10 -0.72 -15.27
N ALA A 120 -13.43 -0.61 -15.33
CA ALA A 120 -14.11 0.65 -15.63
C ALA A 120 -13.85 1.73 -14.56
N LEU A 121 -13.86 1.34 -13.28
CA LEU A 121 -13.49 2.20 -12.17
C LEU A 121 -12.07 2.76 -12.35
N VAL A 122 -11.07 1.88 -12.53
CA VAL A 122 -9.66 2.26 -12.69
C VAL A 122 -9.47 3.18 -13.90
N ARG A 123 -10.05 2.84 -15.06
CA ARG A 123 -9.97 3.67 -16.29
C ARG A 123 -10.51 5.08 -16.09
N SER A 124 -11.51 5.23 -15.22
CA SER A 124 -12.12 6.53 -14.95
C SER A 124 -11.40 7.27 -13.82
N LEU A 125 -10.82 6.56 -12.84
CA LEU A 125 -10.02 7.17 -11.76
C LEU A 125 -8.63 7.61 -12.22
N ARG A 126 -7.97 6.87 -13.12
CA ARG A 126 -6.66 7.26 -13.66
C ARG A 126 -6.67 8.65 -14.30
N LYS A 127 -7.81 9.03 -14.90
CA LYS A 127 -8.02 10.39 -15.43
C LYS A 127 -8.03 11.42 -14.29
N THR A 128 -8.74 11.15 -13.21
CA THR A 128 -8.74 12.00 -12.00
C THR A 128 -7.33 12.09 -11.41
N VAL A 129 -6.60 10.96 -11.29
CA VAL A 129 -5.22 10.92 -10.80
C VAL A 129 -4.29 11.80 -11.64
N ALA A 130 -4.37 11.72 -12.97
CA ALA A 130 -3.58 12.55 -13.87
C ALA A 130 -3.92 14.05 -13.75
N GLN A 131 -5.22 14.39 -13.73
CA GLN A 131 -5.69 15.79 -13.72
C GLN A 131 -5.45 16.53 -12.41
N TYR A 132 -5.39 15.81 -11.28
CA TYR A 132 -5.31 16.40 -9.96
C TYR A 132 -3.99 16.07 -9.27
N PRO A 133 -3.83 14.92 -8.58
CA PRO A 133 -2.61 14.71 -7.80
C PRO A 133 -1.36 14.75 -8.67
N LEU A 134 -1.29 14.11 -9.84
CA LEU A 134 -0.06 14.16 -10.67
C LEU A 134 0.23 15.56 -11.25
N THR A 135 -0.80 16.36 -11.50
CA THR A 135 -0.64 17.76 -11.94
C THR A 135 -0.14 18.66 -10.80
N HIS A 136 -0.53 18.39 -9.55
CA HIS A 136 -0.34 19.31 -8.42
C HIS A 136 0.55 18.78 -7.30
N LEU A 137 1.11 17.56 -7.44
CA LEU A 137 1.88 16.89 -6.39
C LEU A 137 3.05 17.74 -5.93
N GLN A 138 3.81 18.25 -6.91
CA GLN A 138 5.08 18.95 -6.75
C GLN A 138 4.90 20.48 -6.80
N THR A 139 3.66 20.97 -6.84
CA THR A 139 3.39 22.41 -6.86
C THR A 139 3.40 22.97 -5.44
N VAL A 140 4.32 23.88 -5.16
CA VAL A 140 4.31 24.73 -3.97
C VAL A 140 3.42 25.95 -4.22
N LEU A 141 2.68 26.40 -3.22
CA LEU A 141 1.85 27.59 -3.32
C LEU A 141 2.70 28.86 -3.53
N ASP A 142 2.15 29.83 -4.26
CA ASP A 142 2.68 31.19 -4.38
C ASP A 142 4.11 31.33 -4.93
N THR A 143 4.62 30.31 -5.65
CA THR A 143 5.89 30.36 -6.36
C THR A 143 5.75 30.13 -7.86
N ARG A 144 6.58 30.81 -8.65
CA ARG A 144 6.77 30.53 -10.09
C ARG A 144 7.84 29.48 -10.34
N ILE A 145 8.60 29.10 -9.31
CA ILE A 145 9.63 28.07 -9.41
C ILE A 145 8.91 26.72 -9.45
N ARG A 146 9.12 26.01 -10.56
CA ARG A 146 8.66 24.65 -10.74
C ARG A 146 9.82 23.71 -10.51
N ASP A 147 9.77 22.98 -9.40
CA ASP A 147 10.80 22.04 -8.99
C ASP A 147 10.22 20.61 -9.04
N ASP A 148 10.17 20.08 -10.26
CA ASP A 148 9.62 18.77 -10.59
C ASP A 148 10.65 17.66 -10.28
N PHE A 149 11.08 17.55 -9.02
CA PHE A 149 12.18 16.67 -8.60
C PHE A 149 11.82 15.19 -8.54
N LEU A 150 10.56 14.84 -8.25
CA LEU A 150 10.09 13.45 -8.27
C LEU A 150 10.03 12.94 -9.71
N PHE A 151 9.36 13.66 -10.59
CA PHE A 151 9.18 13.34 -12.01
C PHE A 151 8.84 14.61 -12.79
N ASP A 152 9.06 14.60 -14.10
CA ASP A 152 8.59 15.69 -14.98
C ASP A 152 7.06 15.69 -15.07
N ALA A 153 6.43 16.71 -14.49
CA ALA A 153 4.98 16.85 -14.52
C ALA A 153 4.48 17.68 -15.72
N SER A 154 5.33 18.07 -16.67
CA SER A 154 5.00 19.04 -17.74
C SER A 154 3.86 18.59 -18.65
N ALA A 155 3.72 17.28 -18.81
CA ALA A 155 2.65 16.66 -19.59
C ALA A 155 1.28 16.69 -18.88
N PHE A 156 1.24 16.92 -17.56
CA PHE A 156 0.02 16.88 -16.76
C PHE A 156 -0.61 18.26 -16.62
N ARG A 157 -1.93 18.32 -16.77
CA ARG A 157 -2.72 19.54 -16.67
C ARG A 157 -4.16 19.25 -16.27
N LYS A 158 -4.83 20.27 -15.77
CA LYS A 158 -6.30 20.23 -15.62
C LYS A 158 -6.95 19.94 -16.98
N LYS A 159 -8.09 19.25 -16.96
CA LYS A 159 -8.91 18.92 -18.14
C LYS A 159 -8.27 17.93 -19.15
N MET A 160 -7.26 17.13 -18.77
CA MET A 160 -6.78 16.02 -19.61
C MET A 160 -7.91 15.07 -20.04
N THR A 161 -7.88 14.62 -21.29
CA THR A 161 -8.77 13.58 -21.82
C THR A 161 -8.24 12.18 -21.53
N VAL A 162 -9.06 11.15 -21.75
CA VAL A 162 -8.61 9.75 -21.67
C VAL A 162 -7.49 9.47 -22.69
N ALA A 163 -7.54 10.09 -23.87
CA ALA A 163 -6.50 9.99 -24.88
C ALA A 163 -5.18 10.66 -24.45
N ASP A 164 -5.25 11.81 -23.78
CA ASP A 164 -4.04 12.45 -23.20
C ASP A 164 -3.38 11.53 -22.18
N VAL A 165 -4.16 10.92 -21.28
CA VAL A 165 -3.64 10.01 -20.25
C VAL A 165 -3.04 8.76 -20.89
N ASN A 166 -3.64 8.21 -21.95
CA ASN A 166 -3.08 7.10 -22.72
C ASN A 166 -1.74 7.46 -23.39
N ARG A 167 -1.60 8.69 -23.89
CA ARG A 167 -0.35 9.15 -24.52
C ARG A 167 0.79 9.25 -23.51
N VAL A 168 0.50 9.72 -22.30
CA VAL A 168 1.51 9.82 -21.23
C VAL A 168 1.80 8.45 -20.63
N ALA A 169 0.76 7.66 -20.33
CA ALA A 169 0.74 6.30 -19.78
C ALA A 169 1.42 6.10 -18.41
N MET A 170 2.56 6.73 -18.17
CA MET A 170 3.40 6.55 -17.00
C MET A 170 4.14 7.83 -16.63
N ILE A 171 4.53 7.94 -15.37
CA ILE A 171 5.56 8.90 -14.93
C ILE A 171 6.91 8.21 -14.91
N VAL A 172 8.00 8.97 -14.96
CA VAL A 172 9.36 8.46 -14.73
C VAL A 172 9.93 9.18 -13.52
N LEU A 173 10.08 8.43 -12.42
CA LEU A 173 10.75 8.93 -11.23
C LEU A 173 12.22 9.18 -11.55
N ARG A 174 12.73 10.35 -11.16
CA ARG A 174 14.10 10.76 -11.44
C ARG A 174 15.12 9.89 -10.68
N PRO A 175 16.36 9.79 -11.18
CA PRO A 175 17.45 9.12 -10.47
C PRO A 175 17.57 9.55 -9.01
N GLY A 176 17.77 8.59 -8.11
CA GLY A 176 17.87 8.79 -6.65
C GLY A 176 16.53 8.84 -5.92
N VAL A 177 15.44 9.25 -6.58
CA VAL A 177 14.10 9.31 -5.96
C VAL A 177 13.60 7.92 -5.54
N PRO A 178 13.65 6.87 -6.39
CA PRO A 178 13.18 5.55 -5.99
C PRO A 178 13.89 4.99 -4.77
N GLU A 179 15.22 5.16 -4.71
CA GLU A 179 16.02 4.70 -3.59
C GLU A 179 15.71 5.51 -2.32
N GLY A 180 15.60 6.84 -2.44
CA GLY A 180 15.23 7.69 -1.31
C GLY A 180 13.88 7.34 -0.71
N LEU A 181 12.85 7.14 -1.53
CA LEU A 181 11.53 6.71 -1.08
C LEU A 181 11.54 5.31 -0.46
N ARG A 182 12.34 4.37 -1.00
CA ARG A 182 12.47 3.02 -0.43
C ARG A 182 13.15 3.04 0.94
N ARG A 183 14.32 3.67 1.04
CA ARG A 183 15.14 3.76 2.26
C ARG A 183 14.45 4.46 3.41
N THR A 184 13.55 5.39 3.11
CA THR A 184 12.81 6.18 4.11
C THR A 184 11.34 5.76 4.23
N SER A 185 10.94 4.66 3.58
CA SER A 185 9.56 4.22 3.45
C SER A 185 8.83 4.12 4.79
N THR A 186 9.41 3.48 5.82
CA THR A 186 8.78 3.36 7.14
C THR A 186 8.46 4.72 7.76
N LEU A 187 9.40 5.67 7.70
CA LEU A 187 9.21 7.02 8.23
C LEU A 187 8.18 7.81 7.43
N LEU A 188 8.28 7.79 6.10
CA LEU A 188 7.35 8.47 5.21
C LEU A 188 5.93 7.92 5.34
N ARG A 189 5.76 6.61 5.50
CA ARG A 189 4.45 5.98 5.71
C ARG A 189 3.81 6.44 7.01
N ALA A 190 4.56 6.41 8.11
CA ALA A 190 4.08 6.89 9.40
C ALA A 190 3.65 8.36 9.31
N PHE A 191 4.47 9.20 8.68
CA PHE A 191 4.19 10.61 8.47
C PHE A 191 2.93 10.84 7.61
N VAL A 192 2.83 10.17 6.46
CA VAL A 192 1.67 10.30 5.54
C VAL A 192 0.38 9.82 6.21
N ARG A 193 0.42 8.71 6.96
CA ARG A 193 -0.75 8.22 7.72
C ARG A 193 -1.22 9.23 8.75
N SER A 194 -0.29 9.84 9.49
CA SER A 194 -0.58 10.87 10.47
C SER A 194 -1.28 12.08 9.81
N LEU A 195 -0.70 12.61 8.73
CA LEU A 195 -1.32 13.72 7.97
C LEU A 195 -2.69 13.34 7.40
N TRP A 196 -2.86 12.11 6.96
CA TRP A 196 -4.12 11.64 6.37
C TRP A 196 -5.21 11.52 7.44
N ALA A 197 -4.91 10.95 8.60
CA ALA A 197 -5.83 10.91 9.73
C ALA A 197 -6.25 12.33 10.16
N GLN A 198 -5.28 13.26 10.27
CA GLN A 198 -5.56 14.67 10.59
C GLN A 198 -6.47 15.33 9.55
N ASP A 199 -6.19 15.12 8.25
CA ASP A 199 -7.03 15.64 7.16
C ASP A 199 -8.45 15.07 7.23
N VAL A 200 -8.61 13.77 7.50
CA VAL A 200 -9.93 13.13 7.65
C VAL A 200 -10.71 13.71 8.84
N ILE A 201 -10.07 13.88 9.99
CA ILE A 201 -10.70 14.53 11.16
C ILE A 201 -11.18 15.94 10.80
N ALA A 202 -10.31 16.74 10.18
CA ALA A 202 -10.63 18.11 9.79
C ALA A 202 -11.78 18.20 8.76
N LEU A 203 -11.89 17.22 7.87
CA LEU A 203 -12.93 17.16 6.84
C LEU A 203 -14.30 16.77 7.39
N ASN A 204 -14.35 15.94 8.44
CA ASN A 204 -15.60 15.35 8.93
C ASN A 204 -16.22 16.10 10.11
N ARG A 205 -15.49 17.03 10.76
CA ARG A 205 -15.99 17.92 11.84
C ARG A 205 -16.76 17.18 12.95
N ALA A 206 -16.49 15.90 13.14
CA ALA A 206 -17.05 15.06 14.18
C ALA A 206 -15.94 14.74 15.18
N GLU A 207 -16.29 14.53 16.44
CA GLU A 207 -15.41 13.91 17.41
C GLU A 207 -15.19 12.46 16.97
N LEU A 208 -14.10 12.22 16.24
CA LEU A 208 -13.66 10.90 15.84
C LEU A 208 -12.60 10.44 16.85
N ASP A 209 -12.78 9.27 17.44
CA ASP A 209 -11.73 8.64 18.24
C ASP A 209 -10.52 8.33 17.35
N ALA A 210 -9.35 8.86 17.72
CA ALA A 210 -8.14 8.77 16.93
C ALA A 210 -7.56 7.34 16.89
N GLU A 211 -7.74 6.54 17.94
CA GLU A 211 -7.24 5.16 17.99
C GLU A 211 -8.05 4.25 17.07
N ASP A 212 -9.37 4.39 17.07
CA ASP A 212 -10.26 3.66 16.17
C ASP A 212 -10.05 4.08 14.70
N LEU A 213 -9.68 5.34 14.46
CA LEU A 213 -9.55 5.89 13.11
C LEU A 213 -8.36 5.30 12.34
N ASP A 214 -7.19 5.12 12.96
CA ASP A 214 -6.02 4.58 12.27
C ASP A 214 -6.26 3.13 11.80
N GLY A 215 -6.80 2.29 12.68
CA GLY A 215 -7.18 0.91 12.34
C GLY A 215 -8.25 0.85 11.27
N PHE A 216 -9.23 1.77 11.28
CA PHE A 216 -10.25 1.88 10.23
C PHE A 216 -9.66 2.30 8.88
N LEU A 217 -8.79 3.31 8.86
CA LEU A 217 -8.27 3.90 7.63
C LEU A 217 -7.23 3.03 6.93
N PHE A 218 -6.43 2.30 7.71
CA PHE A 218 -5.24 1.64 7.19
C PHE A 218 -5.06 0.19 7.65
N GLY A 219 -6.01 -0.38 8.40
CA GLY A 219 -6.01 -1.78 8.79
C GLY A 219 -6.43 -2.72 7.66
N ALA A 220 -6.08 -4.00 7.80
CA ALA A 220 -6.49 -5.06 6.88
C ALA A 220 -7.98 -5.43 7.04
N ASP A 221 -8.54 -6.10 6.03
CA ASP A 221 -9.92 -6.60 6.10
C ASP A 221 -10.01 -7.86 6.96
N ARG A 222 -10.35 -7.68 8.24
CA ARG A 222 -10.47 -8.80 9.20
C ARG A 222 -11.48 -9.87 8.77
N VAL A 223 -12.51 -9.54 7.99
CA VAL A 223 -13.49 -10.51 7.51
C VAL A 223 -12.89 -11.35 6.39
N ALA A 224 -12.18 -10.72 5.45
CA ALA A 224 -11.46 -11.44 4.40
C ALA A 224 -10.36 -12.35 4.98
N LEU A 225 -9.61 -11.85 5.98
CA LEU A 225 -8.57 -12.64 6.64
C LEU A 225 -9.13 -13.83 7.43
N ARG A 226 -10.26 -13.67 8.14
CA ARG A 226 -10.89 -14.80 8.86
C ARG A 226 -11.31 -15.94 7.92
N ALA A 227 -11.69 -15.64 6.69
CA ALA A 227 -12.04 -16.66 5.70
C ALA A 227 -10.86 -17.54 5.26
N LEU A 228 -9.62 -17.13 5.57
CA LEU A 228 -8.40 -17.88 5.25
C LEU A 228 -7.97 -18.84 6.37
N VAL A 229 -8.59 -18.81 7.55
CA VAL A 229 -8.18 -19.65 8.69
C VAL A 229 -8.18 -21.12 8.31
N ASP A 230 -9.33 -21.70 7.93
CA ASP A 230 -9.40 -23.14 7.65
C ASP A 230 -8.55 -23.55 6.44
N PRO A 231 -8.61 -22.85 5.28
CA PRO A 231 -7.77 -23.20 4.14
C PRO A 231 -6.26 -23.16 4.43
N LEU A 232 -5.79 -22.20 5.22
CA LEU A 232 -4.38 -22.12 5.60
C LEU A 232 -4.00 -23.13 6.70
N ARG A 233 -4.92 -23.50 7.59
CA ARG A 233 -4.71 -24.61 8.53
C ARG A 233 -4.51 -25.92 7.77
N ASP A 234 -5.38 -26.21 6.81
CA ASP A 234 -5.30 -27.42 5.99
C ASP A 234 -3.98 -27.45 5.21
N LEU A 235 -3.64 -26.33 4.54
CA LEU A 235 -2.38 -26.19 3.80
C LEU A 235 -1.14 -26.42 4.68
N GLN A 236 -1.20 -26.00 5.94
CA GLN A 236 -0.07 -26.08 6.87
C GLN A 236 -0.09 -27.34 7.75
N GLY A 237 -1.01 -28.28 7.52
CA GLY A 237 -1.14 -29.50 8.31
C GLY A 237 -1.49 -29.23 9.78
N ASP A 238 -2.34 -28.24 10.04
CA ASP A 238 -2.80 -27.80 11.36
C ASP A 238 -1.66 -27.39 12.31
N ARG A 239 -0.56 -26.86 11.76
CA ARG A 239 0.61 -26.37 12.49
C ARG A 239 0.85 -24.89 12.26
N CYS A 240 1.24 -24.20 13.33
CA CYS A 240 1.62 -22.79 13.27
C CYS A 240 2.76 -22.62 12.28
N PHE A 241 2.64 -21.63 11.39
CA PHE A 241 3.65 -21.37 10.39
C PHE A 241 5.03 -21.11 11.04
N TYR A 242 5.09 -20.39 12.16
CA TYR A 242 6.38 -20.03 12.75
C TYR A 242 7.01 -21.13 13.61
N CYS A 243 6.29 -21.63 14.63
CA CYS A 243 6.87 -22.57 15.60
C CYS A 243 6.64 -24.05 15.27
N ALA A 244 5.89 -24.37 14.20
CA ALA A 244 5.49 -25.73 13.79
C ALA A 244 4.73 -26.55 14.86
N THR A 245 4.34 -25.94 15.97
CA THR A 245 3.49 -26.56 16.99
C THR A 245 2.05 -26.65 16.47
N ARG A 246 1.32 -27.68 16.92
CA ARG A 246 -0.09 -27.85 16.58
C ARG A 246 -0.90 -26.63 17.01
N MET A 247 -1.73 -26.10 16.11
CA MET A 247 -2.59 -24.97 16.41
C MET A 247 -3.78 -25.40 17.28
N ARG A 248 -4.13 -24.54 18.24
CA ARG A 248 -5.35 -24.65 19.05
C ARG A 248 -6.45 -23.78 18.43
N ASP A 249 -7.56 -23.57 19.11
CA ASP A 249 -8.74 -22.89 18.53
C ASP A 249 -8.50 -21.40 18.21
N ASP A 250 -7.55 -20.74 18.87
CA ASP A 250 -7.21 -19.32 18.64
C ASP A 250 -6.13 -19.16 17.55
N VAL A 251 -6.52 -19.40 16.30
CA VAL A 251 -5.66 -19.23 15.12
C VAL A 251 -5.81 -17.82 14.55
N GLN A 252 -4.69 -17.20 14.23
CA GLN A 252 -4.65 -15.88 13.60
C GLN A 252 -4.01 -15.97 12.22
N ILE A 253 -4.47 -15.12 11.31
CA ILE A 253 -3.81 -14.95 10.01
C ILE A 253 -2.81 -13.81 10.14
N ASP A 254 -1.54 -14.13 9.93
CA ASP A 254 -0.44 -13.16 9.96
C ASP A 254 0.06 -12.84 8.55
N HIS A 255 0.57 -11.62 8.40
CA HIS A 255 1.32 -11.19 7.22
C HIS A 255 2.81 -11.42 7.46
N VAL A 256 3.43 -12.30 6.68
CA VAL A 256 4.85 -12.61 6.82
C VAL A 256 5.69 -11.36 6.58
N VAL A 257 5.52 -10.68 5.43
CA VAL A 257 5.92 -9.28 5.25
C VAL A 257 4.94 -8.40 6.03
N PRO A 258 5.39 -7.66 7.06
CA PRO A 258 4.49 -6.88 7.91
C PRO A 258 3.61 -5.89 7.14
N TRP A 259 2.30 -5.90 7.45
CA TRP A 259 1.31 -5.00 6.84
C TRP A 259 1.65 -3.52 6.99
N SER A 260 2.27 -3.15 8.12
CA SER A 260 2.73 -1.79 8.39
C SER A 260 3.75 -1.30 7.36
N LEU A 261 4.56 -2.19 6.80
CA LEU A 261 5.57 -1.89 5.79
C LEU A 261 4.99 -1.84 4.39
N VAL A 262 4.28 -2.89 3.96
CA VAL A 262 3.62 -2.93 2.65
C VAL A 262 2.29 -3.67 2.75
N PRO A 263 1.14 -3.05 2.40
CA PRO A 263 -0.17 -3.65 2.60
C PRO A 263 -0.51 -4.65 1.48
N ILE A 264 0.06 -5.86 1.58
CA ILE A 264 -0.14 -6.96 0.61
C ILE A 264 -1.03 -8.04 1.22
N ASP A 265 -2.32 -8.02 0.87
CA ASP A 265 -3.32 -9.04 1.21
C ASP A 265 -3.39 -10.13 0.12
N GLY A 266 -2.28 -10.86 -0.04
CA GLY A 266 -2.22 -12.01 -0.96
C GLY A 266 -1.83 -13.28 -0.23
N VAL A 267 -2.38 -14.43 -0.64
CA VAL A 267 -2.19 -15.69 0.09
C VAL A 267 -0.73 -16.15 0.15
N ALA A 268 0.14 -15.68 -0.76
CA ALA A 268 1.59 -15.87 -0.64
C ALA A 268 2.21 -15.19 0.59
N ASN A 269 1.64 -14.07 1.04
CA ASN A 269 2.07 -13.31 2.22
C ASN A 269 1.33 -13.70 3.51
N LEU A 270 0.23 -14.46 3.41
CA LEU A 270 -0.66 -14.75 4.54
C LEU A 270 -0.44 -16.18 5.05
N VAL A 271 -0.30 -16.33 6.36
CA VAL A 271 -0.04 -17.61 7.03
C VAL A 271 -0.93 -17.79 8.25
N ALA A 272 -1.30 -19.03 8.57
CA ALA A 272 -1.94 -19.34 9.85
C ALA A 272 -0.88 -19.46 10.95
N ALA A 273 -1.02 -18.70 12.02
CA ALA A 273 -0.10 -18.67 13.15
C ALA A 273 -0.87 -18.78 14.48
N ASP A 274 -0.22 -19.33 15.49
CA ASP A 274 -0.73 -19.24 16.86
C ASP A 274 -0.58 -17.81 17.42
N THR A 275 -1.44 -17.45 18.37
CA THR A 275 -1.48 -16.12 19.00
C THR A 275 -0.16 -15.72 19.63
N ARG A 276 0.61 -16.66 20.19
CA ARG A 276 1.89 -16.36 20.85
C ARG A 276 2.93 -15.89 19.83
N CYS A 277 3.07 -16.60 18.71
CA CYS A 277 3.99 -16.24 17.65
C CYS A 277 3.53 -14.96 16.95
N ASN A 278 2.24 -14.83 16.65
CA ASN A 278 1.71 -13.66 15.96
C ASN A 278 1.89 -12.36 16.77
N LEU A 279 1.58 -12.40 18.07
CA LEU A 279 1.72 -11.22 18.94
C LEU A 279 3.19 -10.86 19.21
N ASP A 280 4.08 -11.84 19.35
CA ASP A 280 5.51 -11.59 19.56
C ASP A 280 6.19 -11.05 18.29
N LYS A 281 5.84 -11.59 17.12
CA LYS A 281 6.29 -11.05 15.83
C LYS A 281 5.76 -9.64 15.62
N SER A 282 4.45 -9.42 15.78
CA SER A 282 3.79 -8.13 15.58
C SER A 282 4.23 -7.48 14.26
N ALA A 283 4.71 -6.23 14.30
CA ALA A 283 5.23 -5.49 13.16
C ALA A 283 6.72 -5.75 12.86
N SER A 284 7.38 -6.68 13.55
CA SER A 284 8.80 -6.97 13.35
C SER A 284 9.05 -7.58 11.98
N VAL A 285 10.18 -7.20 11.37
CA VAL A 285 10.64 -7.80 10.12
C VAL A 285 11.08 -9.24 10.39
N PRO A 286 10.56 -10.25 9.68
CA PRO A 286 10.99 -11.62 9.90
C PRO A 286 12.36 -11.91 9.27
N VAL A 287 13.01 -12.98 9.72
CA VAL A 287 14.19 -13.55 9.03
C VAL A 287 13.88 -13.97 7.60
N ARG A 288 14.88 -13.89 6.70
CA ARG A 288 14.72 -14.27 5.28
C ARG A 288 14.21 -15.70 5.08
N MET A 289 14.52 -16.60 6.01
CA MET A 289 14.01 -17.97 6.02
C MET A 289 12.47 -18.03 6.03
N HIS A 290 11.80 -17.19 6.82
CA HIS A 290 10.33 -17.19 6.89
C HIS A 290 9.71 -16.71 5.58
N ILE A 291 10.32 -15.73 4.92
CA ILE A 291 9.88 -15.26 3.59
C ILE A 291 10.02 -16.38 2.56
N ARG A 292 11.19 -17.05 2.50
CA ARG A 292 11.41 -18.19 1.60
C ARG A 292 10.38 -19.28 1.85
N ARG A 293 10.22 -19.70 3.10
CA ARG A 293 9.23 -20.70 3.50
C ARG A 293 7.80 -20.31 3.11
N ALA A 294 7.44 -19.03 3.18
CA ALA A 294 6.11 -18.56 2.80
C ALA A 294 5.88 -18.63 1.29
N LEU A 295 6.90 -18.28 0.50
CA LEU A 295 6.89 -18.31 -0.96
C LEU A 295 7.02 -19.74 -1.51
N ASP A 296 7.69 -20.65 -0.81
CA ASP A 296 7.90 -22.05 -1.22
C ASP A 296 6.67 -22.94 -0.97
N ARG A 297 5.60 -22.41 -0.37
CA ARG A 297 4.35 -23.17 -0.16
C ARG A 297 3.71 -23.52 -1.50
N ALA A 298 3.48 -24.81 -1.73
CA ALA A 298 2.66 -25.30 -2.84
C ALA A 298 1.17 -25.01 -2.61
N HIS A 299 0.32 -25.22 -3.61
CA HIS A 299 -1.16 -25.16 -3.51
C HIS A 299 -1.76 -23.82 -3.06
N LEU A 300 -1.01 -22.72 -3.16
CA LEU A 300 -1.55 -21.38 -2.89
C LEU A 300 -2.67 -20.98 -3.86
N ASP A 301 -2.64 -21.48 -5.11
CA ASP A 301 -3.71 -21.26 -6.08
C ASP A 301 -5.05 -21.88 -5.65
N ASP A 302 -5.01 -23.03 -4.97
CA ASP A 302 -6.20 -23.70 -4.45
C ASP A 302 -6.85 -22.87 -3.33
N VAL A 303 -6.02 -22.35 -2.40
CA VAL A 303 -6.47 -21.42 -1.36
C VAL A 303 -7.03 -20.13 -1.97
N ALA A 304 -6.35 -19.59 -2.98
CA ALA A 304 -6.79 -18.39 -3.69
C ALA A 304 -8.15 -18.59 -4.36
N ALA A 305 -8.34 -19.72 -5.06
CA ALA A 305 -9.60 -20.05 -5.71
C ALA A 305 -10.75 -20.22 -4.69
N ALA A 306 -10.49 -20.93 -3.58
CA ALA A 306 -11.49 -21.19 -2.55
C ALA A 306 -11.95 -19.92 -1.82
N THR A 307 -11.04 -18.95 -1.62
CA THR A 307 -11.31 -17.74 -0.82
C THR A 307 -11.52 -16.48 -1.66
N LYS A 308 -11.31 -16.56 -2.97
CA LYS A 308 -11.24 -15.41 -3.89
C LYS A 308 -10.17 -14.38 -3.52
N MET A 309 -9.20 -14.76 -2.68
CA MET A 309 -8.05 -13.93 -2.35
C MET A 309 -6.94 -14.16 -3.38
N PRO A 310 -6.29 -13.12 -3.89
CA PRO A 310 -5.24 -13.29 -4.90
C PRO A 310 -3.97 -13.90 -4.29
N VAL A 311 -3.14 -14.55 -5.11
CA VAL A 311 -1.84 -15.09 -4.64
C VAL A 311 -0.84 -13.98 -4.35
N LEU A 312 -0.69 -13.02 -5.27
CA LEU A 312 0.25 -11.89 -5.20
C LEU A 312 1.73 -12.27 -4.98
N PHE A 313 2.16 -13.47 -5.40
CA PHE A 313 3.53 -13.99 -5.22
C PHE A 313 4.62 -12.96 -5.57
N ARG A 314 4.56 -12.37 -6.78
CA ARG A 314 5.58 -11.41 -7.25
C ARG A 314 5.65 -10.17 -6.38
N ARG A 315 4.50 -9.64 -5.95
CA ARG A 315 4.46 -8.46 -5.08
C ARG A 315 5.03 -8.78 -3.70
N THR A 316 4.69 -9.94 -3.14
CA THR A 316 5.25 -10.40 -1.85
C THR A 316 6.77 -10.57 -1.93
N ALA A 317 7.28 -11.23 -2.97
CA ALA A 317 8.70 -11.43 -3.17
C ALA A 317 9.45 -10.10 -3.33
N SER A 318 8.97 -9.21 -4.21
CA SER A 318 9.61 -7.92 -4.43
C SER A 318 9.53 -7.01 -3.20
N ALA A 319 8.40 -6.98 -2.50
CA ALA A 319 8.26 -6.22 -1.25
C ALA A 319 9.22 -6.71 -0.18
N ALA A 320 9.42 -8.03 -0.06
CA ALA A 320 10.37 -8.58 0.89
C ALA A 320 11.80 -8.16 0.57
N GLU A 321 12.23 -8.23 -0.70
CA GLU A 321 13.57 -7.77 -1.09
C GLU A 321 13.75 -6.27 -0.90
N GLY A 322 12.75 -5.46 -1.26
CA GLY A 322 12.77 -4.01 -1.02
C GLY A 322 12.82 -3.65 0.45
N MET A 323 12.09 -4.39 1.30
CA MET A 323 12.12 -4.27 2.74
C MET A 323 13.53 -4.56 3.27
N TYR A 324 14.13 -5.70 2.95
CA TYR A 324 15.48 -6.02 3.43
C TYR A 324 16.52 -5.03 2.91
N GLY A 325 16.46 -4.63 1.64
CA GLY A 325 17.37 -3.62 1.08
C GLY A 325 17.22 -2.22 1.71
N SER A 326 16.07 -1.93 2.32
CA SER A 326 15.84 -0.67 3.03
C SER A 326 16.38 -0.67 4.46
N LEU A 327 16.65 -1.84 5.04
CA LEU A 327 17.06 -1.97 6.44
C LEU A 327 18.55 -1.60 6.62
N PRO A 328 18.88 -0.84 7.68
CA PRO A 328 20.27 -0.70 8.11
C PRO A 328 20.88 -2.04 8.52
N VAL A 329 22.16 -2.25 8.20
CA VAL A 329 22.94 -3.35 8.76
C VAL A 329 22.92 -3.27 10.30
N GLY A 330 22.71 -4.40 10.95
CA GLY A 330 22.52 -4.50 12.40
C GLY A 330 21.05 -4.37 12.87
N SER A 331 20.09 -4.17 11.96
CA SER A 331 18.67 -4.24 12.30
C SER A 331 18.31 -5.64 12.82
N LEU A 332 17.40 -5.72 13.79
CA LEU A 332 16.93 -7.00 14.34
C LEU A 332 15.87 -7.61 13.41
N LEU A 333 16.06 -8.87 13.04
CA LEU A 333 15.10 -9.68 12.30
C LEU A 333 14.50 -10.73 13.22
N TRP A 334 13.18 -10.78 13.32
CA TRP A 334 12.46 -11.70 14.16
C TRP A 334 12.55 -13.13 13.64
N ARG A 335 13.05 -14.05 14.46
CA ARG A 335 13.21 -15.47 14.11
C ARG A 335 12.13 -16.33 14.72
N GLN A 336 11.85 -16.16 16.00
CA GLN A 336 10.79 -16.83 16.74
C GLN A 336 10.52 -16.05 18.03
N VAL A 337 9.62 -16.56 18.86
CA VAL A 337 9.25 -15.91 20.12
C VAL A 337 10.48 -15.54 20.94
N GLN A 338 10.64 -14.25 21.23
CA GLN A 338 11.74 -13.68 22.03
C GLN A 338 13.16 -13.87 21.45
N ASP A 339 13.28 -14.06 20.13
CA ASP A 339 14.54 -14.44 19.51
C ASP A 339 14.72 -13.81 18.12
N TYR A 340 15.88 -13.19 17.93
CA TYR A 340 16.18 -12.30 16.81
C TYR A 340 17.59 -12.57 16.27
N GLU A 341 17.79 -12.33 14.98
CA GLU A 341 19.11 -12.31 14.34
C GLU A 341 19.42 -10.90 13.81
N LEU A 342 20.71 -10.60 13.64
CA LEU A 342 21.14 -9.33 13.04
C LEU A 342 21.05 -9.41 11.52
N HIS A 343 20.49 -8.37 10.91
CA HIS A 343 20.55 -8.15 9.47
C HIS A 343 21.98 -7.81 9.05
N THR A 344 22.56 -8.60 8.17
CA THR A 344 23.97 -8.48 7.73
C THR A 344 24.15 -7.85 6.35
N GLY A 345 23.06 -7.52 5.66
CA GLY A 345 23.05 -7.08 4.24
C GLY A 345 22.16 -7.96 3.37
#